data_AF-A0A8C5RSK1-F1
#
_entry.id   AF-A0A8C5RSK1-F1
#
_cell.length_a   1.000
_cell.length_b   1.000
_cell.length_c   1.000
_cell.angle_alpha   90.00
_cell.angle_beta   90.00
_cell.angle_gamma   90.00
#
_symmetry.space_group_name_H-M   'P 1'
#
loop_
_entity.id
_entity.type
_entity.pdbx_description
1 polymer ?
#
loop_
_entity_poly.entity_id
_entity_poly.type
_entity_poly.pdbx_seq_one_letter_code
_entity_poly.pdbx_strand_id
1 'polypeptide(L)' 'MEPSRVLSAEALRERLLQGLEAEHVEVEDTTPGRCATSFKVLVVSPCFRGKALLQRHR' A
#
# COMPACT_ATOMS: atom_id res chain seq x y z
N MET A 1 -5.94 25.61 -2.64
CA MET A 1 -6.85 24.52 -3.01
C MET A 1 -5.97 23.28 -3.09
N GLU A 2 -5.81 22.57 -1.96
CA GLU A 2 -4.99 21.36 -1.91
C GLU A 2 -5.66 20.33 -2.83
N PRO A 3 -4.96 19.76 -3.83
CA PRO A 3 -5.55 18.70 -4.61
C PRO A 3 -5.85 17.57 -3.64
N SER A 4 -7.14 17.24 -3.48
CA SER A 4 -7.56 16.00 -2.87
C SER A 4 -6.79 14.89 -3.58
N ARG A 5 -5.74 14.39 -2.92
CA ARG A 5 -4.79 13.43 -3.45
C ARG A 5 -5.61 12.23 -3.91
N VAL A 6 -5.85 12.14 -5.22
CA VAL A 6 -6.60 11.02 -5.81
C VAL A 6 -5.83 9.78 -5.42
N LEU A 7 -6.40 9.01 -4.48
CA LEU A 7 -5.80 7.78 -4.00
C LEU A 7 -6.03 6.74 -5.10
N SER A 8 -5.09 6.69 -6.03
CA SER A 8 -5.06 5.68 -7.09
C SER A 8 -4.17 4.51 -6.67
N ALA A 9 -4.48 3.31 -7.15
CA ALA A 9 -3.69 2.09 -6.87
C ALA A 9 -2.20 2.29 -7.21
N GLU A 10 -1.91 2.97 -8.32
CA GLU A 10 -0.55 3.28 -8.78
C GLU A 10 0.19 4.22 -7.81
N ALA A 11 -0.47 5.31 -7.39
CA ALA A 11 0.09 6.24 -6.43
C ALA A 11 0.33 5.60 -5.05
N LEU A 12 -0.50 4.62 -4.66
CA LEU A 12 -0.30 3.83 -3.46
C LEU A 12 0.91 2.90 -3.62
N ARG A 13 1.02 2.24 -4.77
CA ARG A 13 2.10 1.30 -5.12
C ARG A 13 3.47 1.99 -5.07
N GLU A 14 3.63 3.13 -5.73
CA GLU A 14 4.90 3.87 -5.74
C GLU A 14 5.34 4.31 -4.35
N ARG A 15 4.41 4.81 -3.53
CA ARG A 15 4.70 5.23 -2.16
C ARG A 15 5.17 4.06 -1.29
N LEU A 16 4.57 2.88 -1.47
CA LEU A 16 4.96 1.68 -0.74
C LEU A 16 6.29 1.11 -1.22
N LEU A 17 6.55 1.13 -2.54
CA LEU A 17 7.84 0.75 -3.12
C LEU A 17 8.98 1.59 -2.55
N GLN A 18 8.84 2.92 -2.57
CA GLN A 18 9.86 3.83 -2.02
C GLN A 18 9.96 3.79 -0.49
N GLY A 19 8.84 3.74 0.22
CA GLY A 19 8.82 3.84 1.69
C GLY A 19 9.26 2.58 2.43
N LEU A 20 9.10 1.41 1.81
CA LEU A 20 9.41 0.12 2.42
C LEU A 20 10.57 -0.61 1.73
N GLU A 21 11.23 0.02 0.76
CA GLU A 21 12.24 -0.64 -0.10
C GLU A 21 11.72 -2.00 -0.60
N ALA A 22 10.46 -2.00 -1.04
CA ALA A 22 9.79 -3.23 -1.43
C ALA A 22 10.29 -3.69 -2.80
N GLU A 23 10.55 -4.99 -2.92
CA GLU A 23 10.93 -5.62 -4.17
C GLU A 23 9.70 -5.80 -5.08
N HIS A 24 8.56 -6.11 -4.46
CA HIS A 24 7.31 -6.31 -5.18
C HIS A 24 6.13 -5.75 -4.40
N VAL A 25 5.26 -5.03 -5.10
CA VAL A 25 4.01 -4.49 -4.56
C VAL A 25 2.89 -4.72 -5.57
N GLU A 26 1.85 -5.41 -5.13
CA GLU A 26 0.58 -5.59 -5.83
C GLU A 26 -0.52 -4.85 -5.08
N VAL A 27 -1.30 -4.05 -5.80
CA VAL A 27 -2.43 -3.29 -5.27
C VAL A 27 -3.69 -3.70 -6.03
N GLU A 28 -4.63 -4.33 -5.34
CA GLU A 28 -5.97 -4.67 -5.83
C GLU A 28 -6.97 -3.63 -5.32
N ASP A 29 -7.72 -3.02 -6.24
CA ASP A 29 -8.82 -2.13 -5.87
C ASP A 29 -10.07 -2.96 -5.54
N THR A 30 -10.46 -2.92 -4.27
CA THR A 30 -11.65 -3.59 -3.72
C THR A 30 -12.78 -2.61 -3.39
N THR A 31 -12.68 -1.38 -3.92
CA THR A 31 -13.72 -0.35 -3.87
C THR A 31 -15.05 -0.80 -4.49
N PRO A 32 -15.13 -1.63 -5.57
CA PRO A 32 -16.43 -2.07 -6.06
C PRO A 32 -17.18 -2.87 -4.97
N GLY A 33 -18.31 -2.31 -4.51
CA GLY A 33 -19.14 -2.90 -3.45
C GLY A 33 -18.89 -2.36 -2.03
N ARG A 34 -18.06 -1.31 -1.85
CA ARG A 34 -17.84 -0.65 -0.56
C ARG A 34 -18.20 0.83 -0.62
N CYS A 35 -18.57 1.39 0.54
CA CYS A 35 -18.94 2.80 0.67
C CYS A 35 -17.75 3.77 0.51
N ALA A 36 -16.52 3.28 0.62
CA ALA A 36 -15.28 4.08 0.58
C ALA A 36 -14.18 3.36 -0.22
N THR A 37 -13.18 4.13 -0.64
CA THR A 37 -12.01 3.61 -1.35
C THR A 37 -11.28 2.55 -0.51
N SER A 38 -11.12 1.36 -1.07
CA SER A 38 -10.57 0.21 -0.37
C SER A 38 -9.54 -0.49 -1.24
N PHE A 39 -8.31 -0.53 -0.78
CA PHE A 39 -7.21 -1.18 -1.49
C PHE A 39 -6.72 -2.37 -0.68
N LYS A 40 -6.56 -3.50 -1.35
CA LYS A 40 -5.87 -4.65 -0.81
C LYS A 40 -4.46 -4.65 -1.38
N VAL A 41 -3.46 -4.79 -0.52
CA VAL A 41 -2.06 -4.69 -0.92
C VAL A 41 -1.28 -5.91 -0.50
N LEU A 42 -0.47 -6.44 -1.40
CA LEU A 42 0.53 -7.46 -1.14
C LEU A 42 1.91 -6.85 -1.33
N VAL A 43 2.70 -6.80 -0.26
CA VAL A 43 4.03 -6.19 -0.25
C VAL A 43 5.07 -7.25 0.08
N VAL A 44 6.07 -7.40 -0.78
CA VAL A 44 7.26 -8.22 -0.54
C VAL A 44 8.45 -7.27 -0.35
N SER A 45 8.98 -7.22 0.86
CA SER A 45 10.14 -6.39 1.20
C SER A 45 11.08 -7.10 2.17
N PRO A 46 12.41 -6.99 1.97
CA PRO A 46 13.40 -7.46 2.94
C PRO A 46 13.29 -6.72 4.29
N CYS A 47 12.75 -5.49 4.31
CA CYS A 47 12.57 -4.68 5.52
C CYS A 47 11.59 -5.29 6.53
N PHE A 48 10.80 -6.30 6.13
CA PHE A 48 9.94 -7.06 7.04
C PHE A 48 10.65 -8.22 7.74
N ARG A 49 11.84 -8.60 7.26
CA ARG A 49 12.63 -9.67 7.87
C ARG A 49 13.09 -9.24 9.26
N GLY A 50 12.76 -10.05 10.27
CA GLY A 50 13.09 -9.76 11.68
C GLY A 50 12.12 -8.81 12.40
N LYS A 51 11.16 -8.18 11.71
CA LYS A 51 10.09 -7.40 12.35
C LYS A 51 8.95 -8.31 12.79
N ALA A 52 8.38 -8.06 13.97
CA ALA A 52 7.16 -8.74 14.42
C ALA A 52 5.96 -8.31 13.56
N LEU A 53 4.91 -9.14 13.44
CA LEU A 53 3.75 -8.87 12.59
C LEU A 53 3.16 -7.46 12.79
N LEU A 54 3.00 -7.04 14.04
CA LEU A 54 2.48 -5.71 14.36
C LEU A 54 3.39 -4.58 13.84
N GLN A 55 4.71 -4.74 13.91
CA GLN A 55 5.68 -3.76 13.42
C GLN A 55 5.75 -3.71 11.89
N ARG A 56 5.28 -4.74 11.20
CA ARG A 56 5.17 -4.72 9.73
C ARG A 56 3.94 -3.94 9.27
N HIS A 57 2.90 -3.87 10.10
CA HIS A 57 1.65 -3.19 9.78
C HIS A 57 1.63 -1.71 10.19
N ARG A 58 2.41 -1.34 11.21
CA ARG A 58 2.60 0.05 11.66
C ARG A 58 3.52 0.83 10.74
#